data_AF-A0ABD3L1U0-F1
#
_entry.id   AF-A0ABD3L1U0-F1
#
_cell.length_a   1.000
_cell.length_b   1.000
_cell.length_c   1.000
_cell.angle_alpha   90.00
_cell.angle_beta   90.00
_cell.angle_gamma   90.00
#
_symmetry.space_group_name_H-M   'P 1'
#
loop_
_entity.id
_entity.type
_entity.pdbx_description
1 polymer ?
#
loop_
_entity_poly.entity_id
_entity_poly.type
_entity_poly.pdbx_seq_one_letter_code
_entity_poly.pdbx_strand_id
1 'polypeptide(L)'
;MKRDRAPAHNSGQSNEKSARRQVDDASASSSSAASTDSDNYDVFLSFSGKDTRKTFTDHLYNGLVNARIRVFRDKNELREGKKIGTELLQAIKNSKISILILSPNYASSKWCLQELVEIIECKKTVGHVVLPIFYHVEPTHVRNQEGSFKETFCGLSGKYLEEAVLKWKQALQEVASIKGWEPAKTADGYEGELVKNVVNRVLNELKKTFQPVVTEQSVGIDDAVEDVLRKLDGDPNGTQTVGIYGMGASVRQL
;
A
#
# COMPACT_ATOMS: atom_id res chain seq x y z
N MET A 1 -60.12 -32.91 10.46
CA MET A 1 -60.74 -32.78 11.80
C MET A 1 -59.61 -32.55 12.80
N LYS A 2 -59.41 -31.31 13.30
CA LYS A 2 -59.66 -30.86 14.70
C LYS A 2 -59.16 -31.89 15.73
N ARG A 3 -58.29 -31.62 16.71
CA ARG A 3 -58.12 -30.48 17.65
C ARG A 3 -56.62 -30.50 18.10
N ASP A 4 -55.99 -29.48 18.70
CA ASP A 4 -56.30 -28.86 19.99
C ASP A 4 -55.78 -27.42 20.13
N ARG A 5 -56.42 -26.71 21.07
CA ARG A 5 -56.45 -25.26 21.26
C ARG A 5 -56.06 -24.93 22.71
N ALA A 6 -54.97 -24.17 22.88
CA ALA A 6 -54.72 -23.09 23.87
C ALA A 6 -54.84 -23.43 25.39
N PRO A 7 -54.50 -22.54 26.36
CA PRO A 7 -54.13 -21.12 26.25
C PRO A 7 -52.96 -20.63 27.14
N ALA A 8 -52.81 -19.31 27.15
CA ALA A 8 -51.75 -18.47 27.71
C ALA A 8 -52.03 -17.89 29.12
N HIS A 9 -51.05 -17.10 29.58
CA HIS A 9 -51.07 -15.98 30.55
C HIS A 9 -50.73 -16.20 32.04
N ASN A 10 -49.50 -15.78 32.38
CA ASN A 10 -49.10 -14.65 33.24
C ASN A 10 -49.70 -14.47 34.65
N SER A 11 -48.82 -14.38 35.66
CA SER A 11 -48.60 -13.21 36.57
C SER A 11 -48.19 -13.64 37.99
N GLY A 12 -47.33 -12.83 38.65
CA GLY A 12 -47.16 -12.92 40.12
C GLY A 12 -45.77 -12.56 40.66
N GLN A 13 -45.64 -11.33 41.18
CA GLN A 13 -44.45 -10.70 41.79
C GLN A 13 -43.93 -11.36 43.08
N SER A 14 -42.67 -11.09 43.43
CA SER A 14 -42.31 -10.55 44.77
C SER A 14 -40.89 -9.95 44.79
N ASN A 15 -40.78 -8.80 45.47
CA ASN A 15 -39.58 -7.99 45.73
C ASN A 15 -38.78 -8.54 46.92
N GLU A 16 -37.46 -8.29 46.96
CA GLU A 16 -36.81 -7.78 48.17
C GLU A 16 -35.42 -7.14 47.91
N LYS A 17 -35.12 -6.09 48.69
CA LYS A 17 -34.03 -5.11 48.59
C LYS A 17 -32.71 -5.62 49.21
N SER A 18 -31.55 -5.17 48.71
CA SER A 18 -30.49 -4.63 49.57
C SER A 18 -29.41 -3.86 48.78
N ALA A 19 -29.07 -2.68 49.27
CA ALA A 19 -28.15 -1.71 48.66
C ALA A 19 -26.71 -1.87 49.17
N ARG A 20 -25.70 -1.64 48.30
CA ARG A 20 -24.32 -1.29 48.72
C ARG A 20 -23.56 -0.47 47.65
N ARG A 21 -23.48 0.84 47.95
CA ARG A 21 -22.38 1.84 47.81
C ARG A 21 -21.43 1.79 46.61
N GLN A 22 -21.47 2.86 45.81
CA GLN A 22 -20.38 3.39 44.98
C GLN A 22 -19.25 3.95 45.85
N VAL A 23 -18.01 3.82 45.36
CA VAL A 23 -16.91 4.75 45.64
C VAL A 23 -16.22 5.00 44.29
N ASP A 24 -16.32 6.25 43.83
CA ASP A 24 -15.69 6.75 42.62
C ASP A 24 -14.21 7.04 42.90
N ASP A 25 -13.30 6.45 42.12
CA ASP A 25 -11.93 6.94 41.98
C ASP A 25 -11.66 7.20 40.50
N ALA A 26 -11.95 8.44 40.09
CA ALA A 26 -11.73 8.92 38.74
C ALA A 26 -10.25 9.28 38.55
N SER A 27 -9.42 8.27 38.31
CA SER A 27 -8.12 8.46 37.68
C SER A 27 -8.35 8.80 36.20
N ALA A 28 -8.35 10.10 35.90
CA ALA A 28 -8.30 10.59 34.52
C ALA A 28 -6.93 10.29 33.92
N SER A 29 -6.72 9.04 33.49
CA SER A 29 -5.70 8.73 32.51
C SER A 29 -6.09 9.43 31.21
N SER A 30 -5.48 10.59 30.97
CA SER A 30 -5.35 11.15 29.64
C SER A 30 -4.59 10.12 28.79
N SER A 31 -5.32 9.20 28.19
CA SER A 31 -4.84 8.50 27.01
C SER A 31 -4.78 9.56 25.93
N SER A 32 -3.63 10.24 25.86
CA SER A 32 -3.18 10.84 24.61
C SER A 32 -3.34 9.75 23.56
N ALA A 33 -4.37 9.89 22.73
CA ALA A 33 -4.62 9.00 21.63
C ALA A 33 -3.36 9.05 20.77
N ALA A 34 -2.48 8.07 20.96
CA ALA A 34 -1.48 7.74 19.99
C ALA A 34 -2.28 7.49 18.73
N SER A 35 -2.24 8.44 17.79
CA SER A 35 -2.72 8.23 16.44
C SER A 35 -2.15 6.90 16.01
N THR A 36 -3.00 5.90 15.84
CA THR A 36 -2.55 4.58 15.41
C THR A 36 -2.00 4.76 14.00
N ASP A 37 -0.68 4.88 13.89
CA ASP A 37 0.11 4.92 12.64
C ASP A 37 0.07 3.55 11.91
N SER A 38 -0.94 2.73 12.21
CA SER A 38 -1.14 1.35 11.77
C SER A 38 -1.67 1.22 10.35
N ASP A 39 -2.23 2.30 9.80
CA ASP A 39 -2.98 2.25 8.53
C ASP A 39 -2.24 2.93 7.36
N ASN A 40 -0.98 3.32 7.59
CA ASN A 40 -0.11 3.90 6.58
C ASN A 40 0.70 2.81 5.87
N TYR A 41 0.74 2.88 4.55
CA TYR A 41 1.55 1.99 3.71
C TYR A 41 2.62 2.80 2.99
N ASP A 42 3.73 2.16 2.66
CA ASP A 42 4.74 2.79 1.81
C ASP A 42 4.37 2.61 0.34
N VAL A 43 3.84 1.44 -0.01
CA VAL A 43 3.50 1.05 -1.39
C VAL A 43 2.09 0.45 -1.48
N PHE A 44 1.33 0.89 -2.47
CA PHE A 44 0.11 0.22 -2.95
C PHE A 44 0.40 -0.55 -4.25
N LEU A 45 0.07 -1.85 -4.30
CA LEU A 45 0.17 -2.66 -5.52
C LEU A 45 -1.20 -2.81 -6.18
N SER A 46 -1.36 -2.24 -7.38
CA SER A 46 -2.54 -2.44 -8.23
C SER A 46 -2.22 -3.37 -9.39
N PHE A 47 -3.02 -4.42 -9.56
CA PHE A 47 -2.76 -5.46 -10.56
C PHE A 47 -4.02 -6.25 -10.93
N SER A 48 -3.99 -6.84 -12.12
CA SER A 48 -4.96 -7.90 -12.49
C SER A 48 -4.61 -9.18 -11.74
N GLY A 49 -5.47 -9.59 -10.82
CA GLY A 49 -5.25 -10.84 -10.09
C GLY A 49 -5.18 -12.06 -11.02
N LYS A 50 -5.95 -12.01 -12.11
CA LYS A 50 -6.04 -13.08 -13.13
C LYS A 50 -4.71 -13.33 -13.82
N ASP A 51 -3.92 -12.28 -14.02
CA ASP A 51 -2.70 -12.35 -14.81
C ASP A 51 -1.45 -12.61 -13.96
N THR A 52 -1.34 -11.91 -12.82
CA THR A 52 -0.03 -11.77 -12.15
C THR A 52 -0.01 -12.15 -10.68
N ARG A 53 -1.16 -12.47 -10.06
CA ARG A 53 -1.27 -12.62 -8.59
C ARG A 53 -0.29 -13.62 -8.01
N LYS A 54 -0.20 -14.81 -8.63
CA LYS A 54 0.60 -15.94 -8.14
C LYS A 54 1.97 -16.04 -8.81
N THR A 55 2.31 -15.05 -9.64
CA THR A 55 3.53 -15.02 -10.46
C THR A 55 4.28 -13.73 -10.13
N PHE A 56 4.49 -12.85 -11.12
CA PHE A 56 5.27 -11.62 -10.99
C PHE A 56 4.88 -10.76 -9.78
N THR A 57 3.59 -10.56 -9.51
CA THR A 57 3.12 -9.73 -8.38
C THR A 57 3.47 -10.34 -7.02
N ASP A 58 3.45 -11.67 -6.89
CA ASP A 58 3.85 -12.34 -5.65
C ASP A 58 5.35 -12.18 -5.39
N HIS A 59 6.17 -12.35 -6.43
CA HIS A 59 7.62 -12.13 -6.33
C HIS A 59 7.96 -10.67 -6.01
N LEU A 60 7.30 -9.71 -6.66
CA LEU A 60 7.50 -8.29 -6.37
C LEU A 60 7.09 -7.95 -4.93
N TYR A 61 5.92 -8.44 -4.48
CA TYR A 61 5.45 -8.25 -3.11
C TYR A 61 6.47 -8.78 -2.09
N ASN A 62 6.95 -10.01 -2.27
CA ASN A 62 7.94 -10.61 -1.38
C ASN A 62 9.28 -9.84 -1.42
N GLY A 63 9.72 -9.38 -2.59
CA GLY A 63 10.90 -8.53 -2.72
C GLY A 63 10.81 -7.22 -1.93
N LEU A 64 9.66 -6.55 -1.99
CA LEU A 64 9.40 -5.32 -1.22
C LEU A 64 9.34 -5.59 0.29
N VAL A 65 8.63 -6.63 0.72
CA VAL A 65 8.52 -7.01 2.14
C VAL A 65 9.88 -7.41 2.72
N ASN A 66 10.69 -8.16 1.97
CA ASN A 66 12.05 -8.52 2.38
C ASN A 66 12.94 -7.29 2.56
N ALA A 67 12.69 -6.23 1.78
CA ALA A 67 13.32 -4.93 1.93
C ALA A 67 12.69 -4.05 3.05
N ARG A 68 11.84 -4.62 3.91
CA ARG A 68 11.16 -3.96 5.04
C ARG A 68 10.22 -2.81 4.64
N ILE A 69 9.67 -2.85 3.42
CA ILE A 69 8.69 -1.88 2.92
C ILE A 69 7.28 -2.34 3.32
N ARG A 70 6.44 -1.43 3.85
CA ARG A 70 5.03 -1.73 4.16
C ARG A 70 4.21 -1.69 2.87
N VAL A 71 3.69 -2.85 2.45
CA VAL A 71 2.99 -2.97 1.17
C VAL A 71 1.52 -3.32 1.36
N PHE A 72 0.62 -2.52 0.81
CA PHE A 72 -0.76 -2.92 0.58
C PHE A 72 -0.83 -3.71 -0.73
N ARG A 73 -1.03 -5.03 -0.63
CA ARG A 73 -1.22 -5.88 -1.80
C ARG A 73 -2.71 -6.03 -2.10
N ASP A 74 -3.12 -5.46 -3.23
CA ASP A 74 -4.52 -5.52 -3.60
C ASP A 74 -5.04 -6.96 -3.84
N LYS A 75 -6.30 -7.23 -3.49
CA LYS A 75 -6.91 -8.56 -3.60
C LYS A 75 -8.12 -8.60 -4.55
N ASN A 76 -8.06 -7.89 -5.67
CA ASN A 76 -9.10 -7.79 -6.71
C ASN A 76 -10.02 -9.00 -6.95
N GLU A 77 -9.52 -10.23 -7.14
CA GLU A 77 -10.40 -11.40 -7.43
C GLU A 77 -11.25 -11.91 -6.24
N LEU A 78 -11.02 -11.47 -5.01
CA LEU A 78 -11.79 -11.95 -3.84
C LEU A 78 -12.99 -11.05 -3.51
N ARG A 79 -13.33 -10.09 -4.39
CA ARG A 79 -14.19 -8.94 -4.06
C ARG A 79 -15.61 -8.99 -4.61
N GLU A 80 -16.13 -10.17 -4.92
CA GLU A 80 -17.55 -10.30 -5.22
C GLU A 80 -18.39 -9.91 -3.97
N GLY A 81 -19.05 -8.74 -4.03
CA GLY A 81 -20.20 -8.42 -3.18
C GLY A 81 -20.02 -7.57 -1.92
N LYS A 82 -18.88 -6.91 -1.66
CA LYS A 82 -18.75 -6.04 -0.44
C LYS A 82 -18.36 -4.59 -0.74
N LYS A 83 -18.83 -3.69 0.14
CA LYS A 83 -18.56 -2.22 0.24
C LYS A 83 -17.08 -1.90 0.55
N ILE A 84 -16.13 -2.54 -0.14
CA ILE A 84 -14.68 -2.46 0.08
C ILE A 84 -14.06 -1.17 -0.53
N GLY A 85 -14.90 -0.28 -1.08
CA GLY A 85 -14.44 0.92 -1.80
C GLY A 85 -13.72 1.90 -0.89
N THR A 86 -14.25 2.14 0.32
CA THR A 86 -13.71 3.17 1.21
C THR A 86 -12.34 2.79 1.76
N GLU A 87 -12.18 1.56 2.23
CA GLU A 87 -10.92 1.07 2.80
C GLU A 87 -9.80 1.02 1.75
N LEU A 88 -10.14 0.65 0.52
CA LEU A 88 -9.16 0.64 -0.56
C LEU A 88 -8.74 2.04 -1.00
N LEU A 89 -9.69 2.94 -1.22
CA LEU A 89 -9.38 4.32 -1.60
C LEU A 89 -8.55 4.99 -0.51
N GLN A 90 -8.81 4.64 0.75
CA GLN A 90 -8.00 5.08 1.89
C GLN A 90 -6.59 4.46 1.86
N ALA A 91 -6.44 3.17 1.54
CA ALA A 91 -5.12 2.56 1.38
C ALA A 91 -4.30 3.21 0.24
N ILE A 92 -4.95 3.62 -0.86
CA ILE A 92 -4.30 4.39 -1.93
C ILE A 92 -3.82 5.74 -1.38
N LYS A 93 -4.69 6.49 -0.71
CA LYS A 93 -4.37 7.81 -0.14
C LYS A 93 -3.31 7.76 0.96
N ASN A 94 -3.28 6.69 1.72
CA ASN A 94 -2.32 6.47 2.81
C ASN A 94 -1.00 5.85 2.32
N SER A 95 -0.88 5.56 1.02
CA SER A 95 0.36 5.08 0.41
C SER A 95 1.18 6.23 -0.14
N LYS A 96 2.51 6.13 -0.09
CA LYS A 96 3.40 7.13 -0.71
C LYS A 96 3.64 6.87 -2.20
N ILE A 97 3.62 5.58 -2.56
CA ILE A 97 3.95 5.09 -3.89
C ILE A 97 2.86 4.11 -4.34
N SER A 98 2.42 4.20 -5.59
CA SER A 98 1.61 3.16 -6.24
C SER A 98 2.38 2.50 -7.37
N ILE A 99 2.43 1.17 -7.36
CA ILE A 99 2.95 0.37 -8.47
C ILE A 99 1.77 -0.20 -9.24
N LEU A 100 1.69 0.12 -10.52
CA LEU A 100 0.62 -0.31 -11.43
C LEU A 100 1.17 -1.40 -12.34
N ILE A 101 0.74 -2.65 -12.14
CA ILE A 101 1.15 -3.81 -12.96
C ILE A 101 0.07 -3.98 -14.04
N LEU A 102 0.27 -3.25 -15.13
CA LEU A 102 -0.63 -3.20 -16.28
C LEU A 102 -0.41 -4.45 -17.12
N SER A 103 -1.40 -5.34 -17.17
CA SER A 103 -1.36 -6.63 -17.85
C SER A 103 -2.58 -6.80 -18.78
N PRO A 104 -2.64 -7.83 -19.65
CA PRO A 104 -3.67 -7.93 -20.68
C PRO A 104 -5.12 -7.88 -20.15
N ASN A 105 -5.40 -8.49 -18.99
CA ASN A 105 -6.72 -8.46 -18.35
C ASN A 105 -6.88 -7.35 -17.30
N TYR A 106 -5.95 -6.39 -17.18
CA TYR A 106 -6.09 -5.29 -16.23
C TYR A 106 -7.38 -4.48 -16.46
N ALA A 107 -7.68 -4.17 -17.72
CA ALA A 107 -8.90 -3.46 -18.10
C ALA A 107 -10.18 -4.31 -18.13
N SER A 108 -10.12 -5.62 -17.85
CA SER A 108 -11.36 -6.41 -17.68
C SER A 108 -11.98 -6.24 -16.29
N SER A 109 -11.27 -5.62 -15.35
CA SER A 109 -11.72 -5.36 -13.99
C SER A 109 -12.11 -3.90 -13.81
N LYS A 110 -13.39 -3.64 -13.54
CA LYS A 110 -13.87 -2.30 -13.14
C LYS A 110 -13.04 -1.76 -11.97
N TRP A 111 -12.68 -2.63 -11.04
CA TRP A 111 -11.98 -2.23 -9.83
C TRP A 111 -10.57 -1.75 -10.11
N CYS A 112 -9.81 -2.46 -10.97
CA CYS A 112 -8.50 -2.00 -11.42
C CYS A 112 -8.58 -0.60 -12.06
N LEU A 113 -9.61 -0.35 -12.88
CA LEU A 113 -9.79 0.96 -13.51
C LEU A 113 -10.22 2.06 -12.52
N GLN A 114 -10.98 1.71 -11.47
CA GLN A 114 -11.31 2.66 -10.39
C GLN A 114 -10.09 2.99 -9.53
N GLU A 115 -9.27 1.99 -9.19
CA GLU A 115 -7.98 2.19 -8.52
C GLU A 115 -7.08 3.12 -9.34
N LEU A 116 -6.94 2.85 -10.64
CA LEU A 116 -6.13 3.67 -11.54
C LEU A 116 -6.57 5.13 -11.56
N VAL A 117 -7.88 5.39 -11.63
CA VAL A 117 -8.41 6.77 -11.58
C VAL A 117 -8.03 7.46 -10.27
N GLU A 118 -8.22 6.80 -9.13
CA GLU A 118 -7.87 7.39 -7.83
C GLU A 118 -6.36 7.63 -7.69
N ILE A 119 -5.54 6.70 -8.15
CA ILE A 119 -4.07 6.81 -8.10
C ILE A 119 -3.60 8.02 -8.93
N ILE A 120 -4.15 8.19 -10.13
CA ILE A 120 -3.84 9.33 -10.98
C ILE A 120 -4.30 10.65 -10.35
N GLU A 121 -5.44 10.65 -9.67
CA GLU A 121 -5.90 11.83 -8.92
C GLU A 121 -4.97 12.17 -7.75
N CYS A 122 -4.55 11.16 -6.96
CA CYS A 122 -3.60 11.34 -5.87
C CYS A 122 -2.25 11.88 -6.38
N LYS A 123 -1.79 11.40 -7.55
CA LYS A 123 -0.58 11.91 -8.20
C LYS A 123 -0.66 13.42 -8.49
N LYS A 124 -1.82 13.91 -8.92
CA LYS A 124 -2.03 15.32 -9.26
C LYS A 124 -2.18 16.20 -8.03
N THR A 125 -2.81 15.69 -6.98
CA THR A 125 -3.27 16.50 -5.84
C THR A 125 -2.29 16.50 -4.66
N VAL A 126 -1.62 15.39 -4.39
CA VAL A 126 -0.78 15.22 -3.18
C VAL A 126 0.65 14.74 -3.47
N GLY A 127 1.08 14.78 -4.74
CA GLY A 127 2.44 14.41 -5.13
C GLY A 127 2.74 12.91 -5.05
N HIS A 128 1.71 12.07 -5.09
CA HIS A 128 1.81 10.62 -5.05
C HIS A 128 2.72 10.07 -6.16
N VAL A 129 3.68 9.22 -5.82
CA VAL A 129 4.60 8.64 -6.81
C VAL A 129 3.94 7.45 -7.50
N VAL A 130 3.94 7.44 -8.83
CA VAL A 130 3.33 6.38 -9.64
C VAL A 130 4.39 5.68 -10.48
N LEU A 131 4.45 4.35 -10.36
CA LEU A 131 5.44 3.48 -10.97
C LEU A 131 4.75 2.42 -11.85
N PRO A 132 4.56 2.67 -13.16
CA PRO A 132 3.93 1.68 -14.04
C PRO A 132 4.89 0.58 -14.49
N ILE A 133 4.39 -0.65 -14.54
CA ILE A 133 5.03 -1.82 -15.12
C ILE A 133 4.08 -2.35 -16.21
N PHE A 134 4.52 -2.31 -17.46
CA PHE A 134 3.77 -2.78 -18.61
C PHE A 134 4.09 -4.26 -18.85
N TYR A 135 3.34 -5.12 -18.17
CA TYR A 135 3.59 -6.55 -18.12
C TYR A 135 2.87 -7.28 -19.27
N HIS A 136 3.64 -7.72 -20.28
CA HIS A 136 3.12 -8.34 -21.51
C HIS A 136 2.10 -7.49 -22.28
N VAL A 137 2.21 -6.15 -22.16
CA VAL A 137 1.41 -5.19 -22.92
C VAL A 137 2.32 -4.04 -23.34
N GLU A 138 2.12 -3.50 -24.55
CA GLU A 138 2.83 -2.32 -24.98
C GLU A 138 2.21 -1.06 -24.35
N PRO A 139 3.00 -0.06 -23.92
CA PRO A 139 2.48 1.20 -23.39
C PRO A 139 1.52 1.91 -24.36
N THR A 140 1.75 1.81 -25.67
CA THR A 140 0.88 2.38 -26.71
C THR A 140 -0.50 1.72 -26.73
N HIS A 141 -0.56 0.40 -26.54
CA HIS A 141 -1.81 -0.34 -26.43
C HIS A 141 -2.60 0.08 -25.18
N VAL A 142 -1.92 0.31 -24.05
CA VAL A 142 -2.56 0.86 -22.85
C VAL A 142 -3.06 2.28 -23.11
N ARG A 143 -2.23 3.15 -23.71
CA ARG A 143 -2.54 4.57 -23.96
C ARG A 143 -3.76 4.77 -24.85
N ASN A 144 -3.86 3.98 -25.91
CA ASN A 144 -4.91 4.11 -26.94
C ASN A 144 -6.04 3.09 -26.76
N GLN A 145 -5.94 2.20 -25.76
CA GLN A 145 -6.84 1.06 -25.56
C GLN A 145 -6.95 0.18 -26.83
N GLU A 146 -5.78 -0.18 -27.36
CA GLU A 146 -5.59 -0.95 -28.60
C GLU A 146 -4.96 -2.34 -28.32
N GLY A 147 -4.74 -3.12 -29.38
CA GLY A 147 -4.07 -4.42 -29.30
C GLY A 147 -4.74 -5.37 -28.29
N SER A 148 -3.92 -6.04 -27.48
CA SER A 148 -4.37 -6.98 -26.43
C SER A 148 -5.21 -6.33 -25.32
N PHE A 149 -5.16 -5.00 -25.19
CA PHE A 149 -5.91 -4.24 -24.18
C PHE A 149 -7.32 -3.85 -24.67
N LYS A 150 -7.53 -3.83 -25.99
CA LYS A 150 -8.77 -3.37 -26.62
C LYS A 150 -9.97 -4.22 -26.24
N GLU A 151 -9.86 -5.54 -26.40
CA GLU A 151 -10.98 -6.45 -26.21
C GLU A 151 -11.48 -6.43 -24.76
N THR A 152 -10.55 -6.48 -23.81
CA THR A 152 -10.85 -6.44 -22.38
C THR A 152 -11.45 -5.10 -21.97
N PHE A 153 -10.93 -3.98 -22.49
CA PHE A 153 -11.49 -2.65 -22.23
C PHE A 153 -12.88 -2.47 -22.85
N CYS A 154 -13.08 -2.82 -24.12
CA CYS A 154 -14.37 -2.69 -24.81
C CYS A 154 -15.48 -3.52 -24.14
N GLY A 155 -15.16 -4.77 -23.76
CA GLY A 155 -16.11 -5.66 -23.09
C GLY A 155 -16.57 -5.15 -21.72
N LEU A 156 -15.72 -4.36 -21.05
CA LEU A 156 -16.08 -3.70 -19.80
C LEU A 156 -16.80 -2.36 -20.07
N SER A 157 -16.25 -1.51 -20.94
CA SER A 157 -16.76 -0.15 -21.17
C SER A 157 -18.20 -0.13 -21.68
N GLY A 158 -18.61 -1.12 -22.49
CA GLY A 158 -19.99 -1.24 -22.97
C GLY A 158 -21.04 -1.47 -21.88
N LYS A 159 -20.61 -1.75 -20.64
CA LYS A 159 -21.50 -2.03 -19.49
C LYS A 159 -21.69 -0.83 -18.56
N TYR A 160 -21.02 0.30 -18.82
CA TYR A 160 -20.99 1.45 -17.92
C TYR A 160 -21.28 2.76 -18.65
N LEU A 161 -21.66 3.79 -17.88
CA LEU A 161 -21.94 5.13 -18.38
C LEU A 161 -20.69 5.74 -19.03
N GLU A 162 -20.92 6.54 -20.07
CA GLU A 162 -19.87 7.19 -20.86
C GLU A 162 -18.92 8.03 -20.00
N GLU A 163 -19.44 8.74 -18.99
CA GLU A 163 -18.64 9.54 -18.06
C GLU A 163 -17.60 8.70 -17.31
N ALA A 164 -17.97 7.49 -16.86
CA ALA A 164 -17.05 6.60 -16.17
C ALA A 164 -15.97 6.08 -17.13
N VAL A 165 -16.39 5.71 -18.34
CA VAL A 165 -15.49 5.23 -19.41
C VAL A 165 -14.48 6.32 -19.79
N LEU A 166 -14.92 7.58 -19.89
CA LEU A 166 -14.05 8.70 -20.21
C LEU A 166 -12.95 8.90 -19.15
N LYS A 167 -13.31 8.82 -17.86
CA LYS A 167 -12.33 8.88 -16.76
C LYS A 167 -11.30 7.75 -16.84
N TRP A 168 -11.74 6.53 -17.16
CA TRP A 168 -10.84 5.40 -17.35
C TRP A 168 -9.87 5.61 -18.53
N LYS A 169 -10.36 6.09 -19.67
CA LYS A 169 -9.52 6.40 -20.84
C LYS A 169 -8.45 7.44 -20.50
N GLN A 170 -8.85 8.53 -19.84
CA GLN A 170 -7.92 9.59 -19.42
C GLN A 170 -6.85 9.06 -18.47
N ALA A 171 -7.23 8.26 -17.47
CA ALA A 171 -6.29 7.70 -16.52
C ALA A 171 -5.32 6.69 -17.19
N LEU A 172 -5.81 5.86 -18.13
CA LEU A 172 -4.99 4.95 -18.93
C LEU A 172 -4.00 5.69 -19.84
N GLN A 173 -4.45 6.78 -20.47
CA GLN A 173 -3.59 7.63 -21.29
C GLN A 173 -2.49 8.29 -20.44
N GLU A 174 -2.84 8.78 -19.26
CA GLU A 174 -1.90 9.45 -18.36
C GLU A 174 -0.86 8.47 -17.79
N VAL A 175 -1.28 7.33 -17.25
CA VAL A 175 -0.35 6.32 -16.73
C VAL A 175 0.60 5.81 -17.82
N ALA A 176 0.10 5.63 -19.04
CA ALA A 176 0.92 5.20 -20.17
C ALA A 176 1.94 6.26 -20.62
N SER A 177 1.81 7.50 -20.16
CA SER A 177 2.76 8.59 -20.42
C SER A 177 3.83 8.72 -19.33
N ILE A 178 3.68 7.99 -18.22
CA ILE A 178 4.67 7.94 -17.15
C ILE A 178 5.75 6.93 -17.53
N LYS A 179 7.02 7.29 -17.31
CA LYS A 179 8.16 6.38 -17.52
C LYS A 179 8.01 5.16 -16.60
N GLY A 180 7.98 3.98 -17.19
CA GLY A 180 7.83 2.71 -16.49
C GLY A 180 8.83 1.66 -16.96
N TRP A 181 8.55 0.42 -16.58
CA TRP A 181 9.30 -0.75 -17.05
C TRP A 181 8.48 -1.56 -18.03
N GLU A 182 9.15 -2.01 -19.08
CA GLU A 182 8.68 -3.04 -19.98
C GLU A 182 9.63 -4.23 -19.78
N PRO A 183 9.19 -5.37 -19.21
CA PRO A 183 10.09 -6.45 -18.78
C PRO A 183 11.06 -6.91 -19.89
N ALA A 184 10.55 -7.07 -21.11
CA ALA A 184 11.35 -7.47 -22.27
C ALA A 184 12.43 -6.45 -22.65
N LYS A 185 12.19 -5.15 -22.46
CA LYS A 185 13.14 -4.08 -22.84
C LYS A 185 14.06 -3.67 -21.69
N THR A 186 13.64 -3.90 -20.45
CA THR A 186 14.33 -3.31 -19.27
C THR A 186 15.13 -4.31 -18.46
N ALA A 187 14.84 -5.61 -18.59
CA ALA A 187 15.52 -6.67 -17.85
C ALA A 187 15.77 -7.90 -18.74
N ASP A 188 15.82 -7.72 -20.07
CA ASP A 188 15.93 -8.79 -21.06
C ASP A 188 14.89 -9.93 -20.84
N GLY A 189 13.72 -9.56 -20.30
CA GLY A 189 12.66 -10.51 -19.93
C GLY A 189 12.82 -11.22 -18.59
N TYR A 190 13.94 -11.07 -17.88
CA TYR A 190 14.15 -11.69 -16.57
C TYR A 190 13.37 -10.99 -15.45
N GLU A 191 12.27 -11.62 -15.02
CA GLU A 191 11.39 -11.07 -13.99
C GLU A 191 12.09 -10.82 -12.65
N GLY A 192 13.01 -11.71 -12.25
CA GLY A 192 13.75 -11.56 -10.98
C GLY A 192 14.65 -10.32 -10.96
N GLU A 193 15.24 -9.96 -12.10
CA GLU A 193 16.03 -8.74 -12.23
C GLU A 193 15.12 -7.50 -12.22
N LEU A 194 13.99 -7.57 -12.93
CA LEU A 194 12.98 -6.51 -12.88
C LEU A 194 12.50 -6.26 -11.45
N VAL A 195 12.23 -7.31 -10.67
CA VAL A 195 11.85 -7.18 -9.25
C VAL A 195 12.93 -6.43 -8.47
N LYS A 196 14.22 -6.81 -8.61
CA LYS A 196 15.32 -6.10 -7.94
C LYS A 196 15.36 -4.62 -8.31
N ASN A 197 15.22 -4.31 -9.61
CA ASN A 197 15.23 -2.94 -10.13
C ASN A 197 14.08 -2.10 -9.56
N VAL A 198 12.87 -2.67 -9.50
CA VAL A 198 11.69 -2.00 -8.94
C VAL A 198 11.85 -1.78 -7.44
N VAL A 199 12.29 -2.79 -6.68
CA VAL A 199 12.54 -2.66 -5.23
C VAL A 199 13.58 -1.56 -4.94
N ASN A 200 14.69 -1.55 -5.67
CA ASN A 200 15.71 -0.51 -5.55
C ASN A 200 15.15 0.89 -5.87
N ARG A 201 14.32 1.00 -6.92
CA ARG A 201 13.67 2.27 -7.26
C ARG A 201 12.75 2.74 -6.13
N VAL A 202 11.95 1.85 -5.55
CA VAL A 202 11.07 2.18 -4.42
C VAL A 202 11.87 2.66 -3.21
N LEU A 203 12.93 1.94 -2.83
CA LEU A 203 13.81 2.36 -1.72
C LEU A 203 14.39 3.76 -1.95
N ASN A 204 14.82 4.06 -3.17
CA ASN A 204 15.35 5.38 -3.50
C ASN A 204 14.29 6.48 -3.44
N GLU A 205 13.05 6.21 -3.88
CA GLU A 205 11.96 7.19 -3.73
C GLU A 205 11.60 7.41 -2.26
N LEU A 206 11.53 6.36 -1.45
CA LEU A 206 11.27 6.50 -0.02
C LEU A 206 12.39 7.29 0.69
N LYS A 207 13.66 7.06 0.35
CA LYS A 207 14.80 7.82 0.90
C LYS A 207 14.71 9.32 0.63
N LYS A 208 14.24 9.74 -0.55
CA LYS A 208 14.08 11.17 -0.88
C LYS A 208 13.05 11.84 0.04
N THR A 209 12.03 11.11 0.46
CA THR A 209 11.01 11.60 1.39
C THR A 209 11.54 11.70 2.82
N PHE A 210 12.60 10.96 3.15
CA PHE A 210 13.26 10.91 4.47
C PHE A 210 14.59 11.66 4.51
N GLN A 211 14.74 12.78 3.78
CA GLN A 211 15.91 13.63 4.01
C GLN A 211 15.80 14.23 5.42
N PRO A 212 16.69 13.88 6.37
CA PRO A 212 16.73 14.57 7.64
C PRO A 212 17.05 16.02 7.34
N VAL A 213 16.39 16.95 8.01
CA VAL A 213 16.90 18.32 8.09
C VAL A 213 18.23 18.21 8.85
N VAL A 214 19.33 18.06 8.11
CA VAL A 214 20.67 18.22 8.68
C VAL A 214 20.75 19.70 9.03
N THR A 215 20.45 20.01 10.29
CA THR A 215 20.76 21.34 10.80
C THR A 215 22.28 21.52 10.67
N GLU A 216 22.72 22.67 10.17
CA GLU A 216 24.15 23.04 10.02
C GLU A 216 24.93 23.04 11.35
N GLN A 217 24.32 22.60 12.46
CA GLN A 217 24.95 22.37 13.76
C GLN A 217 25.57 20.97 13.91
N SER A 218 25.56 20.15 12.87
CA SER A 218 26.11 18.79 12.89
C SER A 218 27.60 18.78 12.54
N VAL A 219 28.45 19.38 13.38
CA VAL A 219 29.92 19.33 13.18
C VAL A 219 30.45 17.99 13.70
N GLY A 220 31.16 17.22 12.86
CA GLY A 220 31.94 16.04 13.27
C GLY A 220 31.23 14.67 13.18
N ILE A 221 30.06 14.59 12.53
CA ILE A 221 29.40 13.29 12.28
C ILE A 221 30.11 12.50 11.17
N ASP A 222 30.63 13.18 10.16
CA ASP A 222 31.28 12.53 9.01
C ASP A 222 32.50 11.71 9.43
N ASP A 223 33.35 12.26 10.32
CA ASP A 223 34.52 11.55 10.87
C ASP A 223 34.11 10.31 11.68
N ALA A 224 33.03 10.42 12.47
CA ALA A 224 32.51 9.30 13.25
C ALA A 224 31.91 8.20 12.36
N VAL A 225 31.26 8.57 11.26
CA VAL A 225 30.72 7.64 10.27
C VAL A 225 31.86 6.92 9.54
N GLU A 226 32.90 7.64 9.10
CA GLU A 226 34.08 7.02 8.49
C GLU A 226 34.77 6.03 9.44
N ASP A 227 34.91 6.38 10.71
CA ASP A 227 35.53 5.50 11.70
C ASP A 227 34.74 4.22 11.95
N VAL A 228 33.41 4.29 11.92
CA VAL A 228 32.55 3.10 12.01
C VAL A 228 32.66 2.25 10.74
N LEU A 229 32.64 2.87 9.56
CA LEU A 229 32.79 2.15 8.29
C LEU A 229 34.14 1.43 8.18
N ARG A 230 35.24 2.07 8.60
CA ARG A 230 36.57 1.41 8.66
C ARG A 230 36.61 0.23 9.61
N LYS A 231 35.84 0.27 10.70
CA LYS A 231 35.74 -0.86 11.64
C LYS A 231 34.92 -2.01 11.09
N LEU A 232 34.04 -1.76 10.12
CA LEU A 232 33.20 -2.73 9.44
C LEU A 232 33.86 -3.39 8.22
N ASP A 233 35.00 -2.88 7.74
CA ASP A 233 35.84 -3.48 6.68
C ASP A 233 36.60 -4.72 7.18
N GLY A 234 35.89 -5.63 7.84
CA GLY A 234 36.39 -6.92 8.32
C GLY A 234 36.19 -8.07 7.31
N ASP A 235 36.60 -9.27 7.72
CA ASP A 235 36.49 -10.50 6.93
C ASP A 235 35.04 -10.76 6.44
N PRO A 236 34.78 -10.85 5.13
CA PRO A 236 33.44 -11.09 4.58
C PRO A 236 32.83 -12.45 4.99
N ASN A 237 33.62 -13.37 5.54
CA ASN A 237 33.15 -14.67 6.03
C ASN A 237 33.05 -14.77 7.56
N GLY A 238 33.34 -13.70 8.30
CA GLY A 238 33.28 -13.65 9.76
C GLY A 238 32.09 -12.84 10.28
N THR A 239 31.51 -13.23 11.42
CA THR A 239 30.55 -12.39 12.13
C THR A 239 31.31 -11.35 12.95
N GLN A 240 31.13 -10.06 12.65
CA GLN A 240 31.71 -8.96 13.42
C GLN A 240 30.65 -8.23 14.24
N THR A 241 30.96 -7.90 15.50
CA THR A 241 30.12 -7.10 16.38
C THR A 241 30.81 -5.77 16.68
N VAL A 242 30.13 -4.65 16.43
CA VAL A 242 30.64 -3.31 16.75
C VAL A 242 29.82 -2.72 17.90
N GLY A 243 30.49 -2.43 19.01
CA GLY A 243 29.89 -1.72 20.15
C GLY A 243 30.13 -0.22 20.04
N ILE A 244 29.05 0.56 19.98
CA ILE A 244 29.10 2.02 20.08
C ILE A 244 28.72 2.39 21.52
N TYR A 245 29.59 3.09 22.22
CA TYR A 245 29.33 3.60 23.57
C TYR A 245 29.69 5.08 23.63
N GLY A 246 28.94 5.85 24.42
CA GLY A 246 29.14 7.27 24.60
C GLY A 246 28.81 7.68 26.03
N MET A 247 29.48 8.72 26.51
CA MET A 247 29.14 9.37 27.78
C MET A 247 27.79 10.06 27.62
N GLY A 248 26.81 9.73 28.48
CA GLY A 248 25.49 10.38 28.44
C GLY A 248 25.62 11.89 28.62
N ALA A 249 25.08 12.67 27.68
CA ALA A 249 25.02 14.11 27.83
C ALA A 249 24.07 14.47 28.97
N SER A 250 24.56 15.19 29.98
CA SER A 250 23.71 15.83 30.98
C SER A 250 23.01 17.01 30.33
N VAL A 251 21.83 16.79 29.76
CA VAL A 251 20.96 17.90 29.34
C VAL A 251 20.32 18.47 30.60
N ARG A 252 20.85 19.59 31.10
CA ARG A 252 20.10 20.44 32.02
C ARG A 252 19.03 21.15 31.20
N GLN A 253 17.77 20.75 31.36
CA GLN A 253 16.66 21.62 30.99
C GLN A 253 16.72 22.86 31.89
N LEU A 254 16.65 24.05 31.26
CA LEU A 254 16.39 25.31 31.95
C LEU A 254 14.92 25.36 32.38
#